data_AF-A0A964QDH5-F1
#
_entry.id   AF-A0A964QDH5-F1
#
_cell.length_a   1.000
_cell.length_b   1.000
_cell.length_c   1.000
_cell.angle_alpha   90.00
_cell.angle_beta   90.00
_cell.angle_gamma   90.00
#
_symmetry.space_group_name_H-M   'P 1'
#
loop_
_entity.id
_entity.type
_entity.pdbx_description
1 polymer ?
#
loop_
_entity_poly.entity_id
_entity_poly.type
_entity_poly.pdbx_seq_one_letter_code
_entity_poly.pdbx_strand_id
1 'polypeptide(L)' 'MRKAVRATMLATIGMVALLGAGVPDAPIADAAMRGDIESVRALLKQGAEVNAAQGDGMTALHWAAEQGNAEM' A
#
# COMPACT_ATOMS: atom_id res chain seq x y z
N MET A 1 -9.32 32.65 34.45
CA MET A 1 -9.86 32.71 33.08
C MET A 1 -8.83 32.53 31.95
N ARG A 2 -7.52 32.83 32.14
CA ARG A 2 -6.49 32.76 31.07
C ARG A 2 -5.94 31.37 30.71
N LYS A 3 -6.23 30.32 31.49
CA LYS A 3 -5.72 28.95 31.23
C LYS A 3 -6.62 28.14 30.28
N ALA A 4 -7.90 28.49 30.18
CA ALA A 4 -8.88 27.73 29.37
C ALA A 4 -8.72 27.95 27.86
N VAL A 5 -8.28 29.13 27.43
CA VAL A 5 -8.11 29.47 26.00
C VAL A 5 -6.90 28.74 25.35
N ARG A 6 -5.87 28.39 26.14
CA ARG A 6 -4.67 27.70 25.63
C ARG A 6 -4.91 26.22 25.33
N ALA A 7 -5.86 25.58 26.01
CA ALA A 7 -6.20 24.17 25.80
C ALA A 7 -7.02 23.95 24.52
N THR A 8 -7.79 24.94 24.08
CA THR A 8 -8.65 24.83 22.90
C THR A 8 -7.88 24.91 21.58
N MET A 9 -6.69 25.51 21.58
CA MET A 9 -5.87 25.69 20.37
C MET A 9 -5.09 24.43 19.96
N LEU A 10 -4.90 23.47 20.87
CA LEU A 10 -4.24 22.18 20.58
C LEU A 10 -5.20 21.10 20.07
N ALA A 11 -6.52 21.28 20.24
CA ALA A 11 -7.50 20.23 19.93
C ALA A 11 -7.89 20.17 18.44
N THR A 12 -7.69 21.24 17.67
CA THR A 12 -8.08 21.26 16.24
C THR A 12 -6.97 20.80 15.30
N ILE A 13 -5.71 20.79 15.72
CA ILE A 13 -4.57 20.37 14.89
C ILE A 13 -4.44 18.84 14.83
N GLY A 14 -4.91 18.12 15.86
CA GLY A 14 -4.81 16.66 15.93
C GLY A 14 -5.76 15.87 15.01
N MET A 15 -6.80 16.50 14.45
CA MET A 15 -7.85 15.79 13.70
C MET A 15 -7.61 15.73 12.18
N VAL A 16 -6.59 16.43 11.66
CA VAL A 16 -6.30 16.45 10.21
C VAL A 16 -5.40 15.28 9.76
N ALA A 17 -4.78 14.56 10.70
CA ALA A 17 -3.82 13.49 10.39
C ALA A 17 -4.44 12.17 9.88
N LEU A 18 -5.77 11.99 9.96
CA LEU A 18 -6.42 10.73 9.58
C LEU A 18 -6.71 10.56 8.08
N LEU A 19 -6.41 11.57 7.25
CA LEU A 19 -6.68 11.51 5.80
C LEU A 19 -5.46 11.11 4.96
N GLY A 20 -4.33 10.80 5.62
CA GLY A 20 -3.04 10.53 4.96
C GLY A 20 -2.70 9.06 4.74
N ALA A 21 -3.66 8.13 4.80
CA ALA A 21 -3.41 6.76 4.37
C ALA A 21 -3.37 6.73 2.84
N GLY A 22 -2.21 7.05 2.27
CA GLY A 22 -1.97 6.86 0.84
C GLY A 22 -2.28 5.42 0.45
N VAL A 23 -2.87 5.23 -0.73
CA VAL A 23 -3.11 3.89 -1.29
C VAL A 23 -1.78 3.14 -1.25
N PRO A 24 -1.71 1.91 -0.71
CA PRO A 24 -0.47 1.15 -0.69
C PRO A 24 0.12 1.03 -2.09
N ASP A 25 1.37 1.46 -2.27
CA ASP A 25 2.09 1.31 -3.53
C ASP A 25 2.63 -0.13 -3.62
N ALA A 26 2.03 -0.94 -4.48
CA ALA A 26 2.33 -2.36 -4.63
C ALA A 26 2.45 -2.75 -6.11
N PRO A 27 3.40 -2.19 -6.87
CA PRO A 27 3.47 -2.33 -8.33
C PRO A 27 3.68 -3.78 -8.78
N ILE A 28 4.34 -4.59 -7.94
CA ILE A 28 4.55 -6.02 -8.22
C ILE A 28 3.25 -6.82 -8.05
N ALA A 29 2.44 -6.50 -7.04
CA ALA A 29 1.13 -7.11 -6.84
C ALA A 29 0.14 -6.65 -7.93
N ASP A 30 0.19 -5.39 -8.34
CA ASP A 30 -0.59 -4.87 -9.47
C ASP A 30 -0.26 -5.58 -10.80
N ALA A 31 1.02 -5.86 -11.06
CA ALA A 31 1.45 -6.60 -12.25
C ALA A 31 1.00 -8.07 -12.20
N ALA A 32 1.11 -8.72 -11.04
CA ALA A 32 0.65 -10.09 -10.81
C ALA A 32 -0.87 -10.23 -10.97
N MET A 33 -1.65 -9.27 -10.43
CA MET A 33 -3.10 -9.19 -10.61
C MET A 33 -3.51 -9.13 -12.09
N ARG A 34 -2.71 -8.46 -12.93
CA ARG A 34 -2.93 -8.39 -14.39
C ARG A 34 -2.37 -9.59 -15.16
N GLY A 35 -1.66 -10.51 -14.51
CA GLY A 35 -0.95 -11.60 -15.17
C GLY A 35 0.25 -11.14 -16.01
N ASP A 36 0.77 -9.93 -15.77
CA ASP A 36 1.87 -9.34 -16.54
C ASP A 36 3.23 -9.82 -16.02
N ILE A 37 3.59 -11.04 -16.42
CA ILE A 37 4.82 -11.71 -15.98
C ILE A 37 6.08 -10.91 -16.36
N GLU A 38 6.09 -10.24 -17.52
CA GLU A 38 7.25 -9.46 -17.95
C GLU A 38 7.47 -8.24 -17.04
N SER A 39 6.40 -7.54 -16.66
CA SER A 39 6.48 -6.47 -15.66
C SER A 39 6.90 -6.99 -14.29
N VAL A 40 6.38 -8.14 -13.84
CA VAL A 40 6.83 -8.77 -12.59
C VAL A 40 8.33 -9.05 -12.62
N ARG A 41 8.86 -9.65 -13.70
CA ARG A 41 10.30 -9.91 -13.85
C ARG A 41 11.12 -8.62 -13.88
N ALA A 42 10.63 -7.58 -14.56
CA ALA A 42 11.31 -6.30 -14.62
C ALA A 42 11.38 -5.61 -13.25
N LEU A 43 10.29 -5.64 -12.48
CA LEU A 43 10.21 -5.07 -11.13
C LEU A 43 11.11 -5.84 -10.15
N LEU A 44 11.16 -7.17 -10.25
CA LEU A 44 12.09 -7.99 -9.47
C LEU A 44 13.55 -7.62 -9.75
N LYS A 45 13.93 -7.44 -11.01
CA LYS A 45 15.28 -7.00 -11.39
C LYS A 45 15.63 -5.61 -10.87
N GLN A 46 14.63 -4.75 -10.69
CA GLN A 46 14.79 -3.40 -10.16
C GLN A 46 14.82 -3.36 -8.62
N GLY A 47 14.58 -4.50 -7.95
CA GLY A 47 14.55 -4.58 -6.49
C GLY A 47 13.27 -4.02 -5.87
N ALA A 48 12.14 -4.12 -6.59
CA ALA A 48 10.83 -3.78 -6.03
C ALA A 48 10.54 -4.63 -4.78
N GLU A 49 9.83 -4.05 -3.81
CA GLU A 49 9.48 -4.77 -2.59
C GLU A 49 8.50 -5.92 -2.90
N VAL A 50 8.98 -7.15 -2.77
CA VAL A 50 8.28 -8.35 -3.24
C VAL A 50 7.02 -8.67 -2.44
N ASN A 51 6.97 -8.23 -1.18
CA ASN A 51 5.84 -8.45 -0.28
C ASN A 51 4.92 -7.22 -0.20
N ALA A 52 5.10 -6.22 -1.06
CA ALA A 52 4.20 -5.07 -1.11
C ALA A 52 2.78 -5.56 -1.36
N ALA A 53 1.87 -5.15 -0.48
CA ALA A 53 0.47 -5.55 -0.51
C ALA A 53 -0.40 -4.40 -1.01
N GLN A 54 -1.39 -4.71 -1.83
CA GLN A 54 -2.42 -3.77 -2.25
C GLN A 54 -3.34 -3.40 -1.08
N GLY A 55 -4.28 -2.48 -1.32
CA GLY A 55 -5.22 -2.00 -0.31
C GLY A 55 -6.12 -3.06 0.32
N ASP A 56 -6.30 -4.21 -0.34
CA ASP A 56 -7.03 -5.38 0.16
C ASP A 56 -6.14 -6.41 0.88
N GLY A 57 -4.83 -6.16 0.96
CA GLY A 57 -3.84 -7.08 1.53
C GLY A 57 -3.30 -8.13 0.55
N MET A 58 -3.71 -8.10 -0.72
CA MET A 58 -3.21 -9.02 -1.74
C MET A 58 -1.77 -8.68 -2.13
N THR A 59 -0.92 -9.70 -2.21
CA THR A 59 0.46 -9.61 -2.69
C THR A 59 0.55 -10.29 -4.05
N ALA A 60 1.70 -10.18 -4.72
CA ALA A 60 1.94 -10.89 -5.97
C ALA A 60 1.72 -12.41 -5.83
N LEU A 61 2.12 -13.00 -4.70
CA LEU A 61 1.94 -14.42 -4.43
C LEU A 61 0.47 -14.80 -4.24
N HIS A 62 -0.33 -13.95 -3.59
CA HIS A 62 -1.76 -14.20 -3.46
C HIS A 62 -2.46 -14.28 -4.83
N TRP A 63 -2.11 -13.38 -5.76
CA TRP A 63 -2.65 -13.40 -7.12
C TRP A 63 -2.17 -14.60 -7.94
N ALA A 64 -0.89 -14.98 -7.81
CA ALA A 64 -0.37 -16.18 -8.46
C ALA A 64 -1.14 -17.44 -8.02
N ALA A 65 -1.40 -17.57 -6.71
CA ALA A 65 -2.14 -18.67 -6.14
C ALA A 65 -3.63 -18.67 -6.54
N GLU A 66 -4.29 -17.51 -6.51
CA GLU A 66 -5.70 -17.36 -6.89
C GLU A 66 -5.94 -17.75 -8.35
N GLN A 67 -5.02 -17.38 -9.25
CA GLN A 67 -5.10 -17.71 -10.67
C GLN A 67 -4.54 -19.09 -11.02
N GLY A 68 -3.91 -19.80 -10.08
CA GLY A 68 -3.26 -21.09 -10.32
C GLY A 68 -2.03 -21.00 -11.23
N ASN A 69 -1.36 -19.84 -11.29
CA ASN A 69 -0.21 -19.61 -12.16
C ASN A 69 1.09 -20.01 -11.44
N ALA A 70 1.51 -21.26 -11.61
CA ALA A 70 2.73 -21.79 -11.01
C ALA A 70 4.04 -21.22 -11.60
N GLU A 71 3.98 -20.56 -12.76
CA GLU A 71 5.14 -19.94 -13.41
C GLU A 71 5.32 -18.45 -13.05
N MET A 72 4.35 -17.87 -12.34
CA MET A 72 4.42 -16.53 -11.74
C MET A 72 5.27 -16.55 -10.47
#